data_AF-A0A0E3PTL8-F1
#
_entry.id   AF-A0A0E3PTL8-F1
#
_cell.length_a   1.000
_cell.length_b   1.000
_cell.length_c   1.000
_cell.angle_alpha   90.00
_cell.angle_beta   90.00
_cell.angle_gamma   90.00
#
_symmetry.space_group_name_H-M   'P 1'
#
loop_
_entity.id
_entity.type
_entity.pdbx_description
1 polymer ?
#
loop_
_entity_poly.entity_id
_entity_poly.type
_entity_poly.pdbx_seq_one_letter_code
_entity_poly.pdbx_strand_id
1 'polypeptide(L)'
;MLITGESRIELQTIGKRLRSRLKSLEMPAPIQDEILQAWQISGSHYAYAVRSSATAEDLPGASFAGQQDTFVNVQGKANLLYSIKKCWASLFSDRAIIYRSQNGFPHDQVKLAVVVQCMIFPDVSGIMFTADPITGNRKIVSIDASFGLGEALASGLVSADLYQIKSDKIIRRSRFQTVS
;
A
#
# COMPACT_ATOMS: atom_id res chain seq x y z
N MET A 1 9.35 -11.87 -21.92
CA MET A 1 9.32 -11.02 -23.13
C MET A 1 9.83 -9.64 -22.75
N LEU A 2 10.93 -9.16 -23.34
CA LEU A 2 11.48 -7.84 -23.00
C LEU A 2 10.60 -6.75 -23.63
N ILE A 3 10.04 -5.86 -22.82
CA ILE A 3 9.24 -4.71 -23.28
C ILE A 3 10.21 -3.70 -23.90
N THR A 4 10.05 -3.39 -25.19
CA THR A 4 10.86 -2.39 -25.89
C THR A 4 10.51 -0.97 -25.43
N GLY A 5 11.38 0.01 -25.71
CA GLY A 5 11.14 1.42 -25.36
C GLY A 5 9.84 1.99 -25.94
N GLU A 6 9.52 1.65 -27.18
CA GLU A 6 8.28 2.07 -27.85
C GLU A 6 7.03 1.43 -27.23
N SER A 7 7.09 0.12 -26.93
CA SER A 7 6.01 -0.60 -26.23
C SER A 7 5.73 -0.02 -24.85
N ARG A 8 6.76 0.48 -24.16
CA ARG A 8 6.60 1.12 -22.84
C ARG A 8 5.82 2.44 -22.92
N ILE A 9 6.09 3.27 -23.91
CA ILE A 9 5.38 4.56 -24.10
C ILE A 9 3.90 4.31 -24.42
N GLU A 10 3.61 3.30 -25.23
CA GLU A 10 2.25 2.90 -25.57
C GLU A 10 1.49 2.42 -24.32
N LEU A 11 2.09 1.53 -23.52
CA LEU A 11 1.50 1.04 -22.26
C LEU A 11 1.24 2.16 -21.25
N GLN A 12 2.14 3.15 -21.14
CA GLN A 12 1.93 4.33 -20.29
C GLN A 12 0.74 5.17 -20.77
N THR A 13 0.60 5.36 -22.09
CA THR A 13 -0.48 6.13 -22.70
C THR A 13 -1.84 5.45 -22.46
N ILE A 14 -1.91 4.14 -22.72
CA ILE A 14 -3.12 3.33 -22.47
C ILE A 14 -3.44 3.33 -20.98
N GLY A 15 -2.45 3.10 -20.11
CA GLY A 15 -2.61 3.14 -18.67
C GLY A 15 -3.18 4.48 -18.18
N LYS A 16 -2.64 5.60 -18.67
CA LYS A 16 -3.16 6.94 -18.34
C LYS A 16 -4.62 7.11 -18.77
N ARG A 17 -4.98 6.66 -19.99
CA ARG A 17 -6.36 6.74 -20.50
C ARG A 17 -7.32 5.90 -19.65
N LEU A 18 -6.95 4.67 -19.29
CA LEU A 18 -7.74 3.80 -18.42
C LEU A 18 -7.95 4.41 -17.04
N ARG A 19 -6.87 4.92 -16.42
CA ARG A 19 -6.95 5.60 -15.12
C ARG A 19 -7.89 6.80 -15.16
N SER A 20 -7.81 7.64 -16.19
CA SER A 20 -8.71 8.78 -16.36
C SER A 20 -10.17 8.34 -16.53
N ARG A 21 -10.42 7.30 -17.35
CA ARG A 21 -11.77 6.76 -17.55
C ARG A 21 -12.35 6.18 -16.28
N LEU A 22 -11.60 5.37 -15.53
CA LEU A 22 -12.06 4.80 -14.26
C LEU A 22 -12.39 5.88 -13.23
N LYS A 23 -11.58 6.94 -13.17
CA LYS A 23 -11.85 8.08 -12.29
C LYS A 23 -13.10 8.87 -12.70
N SER A 24 -13.45 8.89 -13.98
CA SER A 24 -14.64 9.60 -14.49
C SER A 24 -15.94 8.79 -14.37
N LEU A 25 -15.88 7.46 -14.30
CA LEU A 25 -17.06 6.61 -14.14
C LEU A 25 -17.72 6.86 -12.78
N GLU A 26 -19.04 6.91 -12.74
CA GLU A 26 -19.77 6.98 -11.48
C GLU A 26 -19.71 5.64 -10.74
N MET A 27 -19.64 5.69 -9.42
CA MET A 27 -19.73 4.49 -8.59
C MET A 27 -21.19 4.03 -8.59
N PRO A 28 -21.49 2.74 -8.84
CA PRO A 28 -22.85 2.24 -8.75
C PRO A 28 -23.46 2.54 -7.37
N ALA A 29 -24.69 3.05 -7.35
CA ALA A 29 -25.37 3.47 -6.12
C ALA A 29 -25.38 2.39 -5.03
N PRO A 30 -25.67 1.10 -5.32
CA PRO A 30 -25.66 0.06 -4.27
C PRO A 30 -24.31 -0.08 -3.57
N ILE A 31 -23.21 -0.03 -4.33
CA ILE A 31 -21.85 -0.11 -3.78
C ILE A 31 -21.53 1.14 -2.96
N GLN A 32 -21.89 2.30 -3.48
CA GLN A 32 -21.69 3.55 -2.77
C GLN A 32 -22.42 3.56 -1.43
N ASP A 33 -23.68 3.11 -1.41
CA ASP A 33 -24.51 3.13 -0.22
C ASP A 33 -24.00 2.14 0.84
N GLU A 34 -23.58 0.94 0.44
CA GLU A 34 -22.94 -0.03 1.35
C GLU A 34 -21.66 0.51 1.98
N ILE A 35 -20.79 1.15 1.18
CA ILE A 35 -19.55 1.78 1.68
C ILE A 35 -19.88 2.85 2.72
N LEU A 36 -20.86 3.70 2.42
CA LEU A 36 -21.22 4.81 3.30
C LEU A 36 -21.91 4.32 4.57
N GLN A 37 -22.73 3.28 4.48
CA GLN A 37 -23.33 2.66 5.66
C GLN A 37 -22.24 2.10 6.58
N ALA A 38 -21.27 1.36 6.04
CA ALA A 38 -20.14 0.84 6.82
C ALA A 38 -19.29 1.96 7.42
N TRP A 39 -19.05 3.05 6.67
CA TRP A 39 -18.34 4.23 7.15
C TRP A 39 -19.08 4.96 8.28
N GLN A 40 -20.41 5.07 8.20
CA GLN A 40 -21.24 5.65 9.26
C GLN A 40 -21.17 4.82 10.54
N ILE A 41 -21.30 3.49 10.43
CA ILE A 41 -21.17 2.55 11.56
C ILE A 41 -19.77 2.66 12.19
N SER A 42 -18.73 2.81 11.37
CA SER A 42 -17.33 2.93 11.83
C SER A 42 -17.03 4.30 12.46
N GLY A 43 -17.87 5.31 12.22
CA GLY A 43 -17.74 6.67 12.75
C GLY A 43 -17.31 7.69 11.67
N SER A 44 -18.24 8.51 11.21
CA SER A 44 -18.02 9.46 10.11
C SER A 44 -17.13 10.65 10.44
N HIS A 45 -16.87 10.90 11.74
CA HIS A 45 -16.00 11.97 12.23
C HIS A 45 -14.52 11.58 12.26
N TYR A 46 -14.18 10.30 12.08
CA TYR A 46 -12.80 9.83 12.06
C TYR A 46 -12.12 10.05 10.71
N ALA A 47 -10.79 10.03 10.74
CA ALA A 47 -9.96 9.89 9.56
C ALA A 47 -9.72 8.42 9.24
N TYR A 48 -9.51 8.09 7.97
CA TYR A 48 -9.34 6.73 7.49
C TYR A 48 -8.09 6.57 6.62
N ALA A 49 -7.46 5.40 6.70
CA ALA A 49 -6.51 4.90 5.72
C ALA A 49 -7.25 4.04 4.69
N VAL A 50 -7.08 4.35 3.41
CA VAL A 50 -7.65 3.62 2.28
C VAL A 50 -6.51 2.95 1.53
N ARG A 51 -6.47 1.61 1.59
CA ARG A 51 -5.37 0.79 1.10
C ARG A 51 -5.85 -0.17 0.03
N SER A 52 -5.13 -0.21 -1.06
CA SER A 52 -5.32 -1.18 -2.12
C SER A 52 -4.78 -2.56 -1.68
N SER A 53 -5.50 -3.63 -2.03
CA SER A 53 -5.13 -5.01 -1.74
C SER A 53 -5.48 -5.87 -2.95
N ALA A 54 -4.47 -6.32 -3.70
CA ALA A 54 -4.69 -7.07 -4.93
C ALA A 54 -4.68 -8.58 -4.66
N THR A 55 -5.60 -9.30 -5.29
CA THR A 55 -5.71 -10.77 -5.16
C THR A 55 -4.51 -11.52 -5.75
N ALA A 56 -3.69 -10.85 -6.55
CA ALA A 56 -2.52 -11.45 -7.17
C ALA A 56 -1.29 -11.50 -6.23
N GLU A 57 -1.41 -10.97 -5.00
CA GLU A 57 -0.42 -11.18 -3.92
C GLU A 57 -0.41 -12.64 -3.41
N ASP A 58 -1.46 -13.41 -3.70
CA ASP A 58 -1.60 -14.81 -3.31
C ASP A 58 -0.99 -15.79 -4.34
N LEU A 59 -0.44 -15.30 -5.47
CA LEU A 59 0.20 -16.15 -6.47
C LEU A 59 1.65 -16.48 -6.06
N PRO A 60 2.09 -17.75 -6.13
CA PRO A 60 3.45 -18.14 -5.79
C PRO A 60 4.49 -17.32 -6.59
N GLY A 61 5.31 -16.54 -5.89
CA GLY A 61 6.36 -15.72 -6.50
C GLY A 61 5.94 -14.32 -6.95
N ALA A 62 4.67 -13.93 -6.80
CA ALA A 62 4.22 -12.57 -7.06
C ALA A 62 4.21 -11.75 -5.77
N SER A 63 4.85 -10.58 -5.78
CA SER A 63 4.74 -9.59 -4.71
C SER A 63 4.39 -8.26 -5.36
N PHE A 64 3.14 -7.83 -5.15
CA PHE A 64 2.70 -6.49 -5.53
C PHE A 64 3.06 -5.44 -4.47
N ALA A 65 3.88 -5.81 -3.49
CA ALA A 65 4.35 -4.91 -2.44
C ALA A 65 5.00 -3.65 -3.03
N GLY A 66 4.58 -2.49 -2.54
CA GLY A 66 5.10 -1.19 -2.96
C GLY A 66 4.64 -0.70 -4.34
N GLN A 67 3.68 -1.37 -4.99
CA GLN A 67 3.20 -0.99 -6.33
C GLN A 67 1.84 -0.29 -6.35
N GLN A 68 1.15 -0.20 -5.22
CA GLN A 68 -0.24 0.26 -5.16
C GLN A 68 -0.42 1.43 -4.21
N ASP A 69 -1.37 2.32 -4.54
CA ASP A 69 -1.56 3.57 -3.83
C ASP A 69 -2.20 3.33 -2.44
N THR A 70 -1.64 3.98 -1.42
CA THR A 70 -2.23 4.13 -0.09
C THR A 70 -2.60 5.60 0.11
N PHE A 71 -3.77 5.85 0.70
CA PHE A 71 -4.21 7.19 1.06
C PHE A 71 -4.47 7.23 2.56
N VAL A 72 -3.71 8.03 3.30
CA VAL A 72 -3.91 8.23 4.74
C VAL A 72 -4.67 9.51 5.02
N ASN A 73 -5.18 9.64 6.25
CA ASN A 73 -5.87 10.83 6.74
C ASN A 73 -7.07 11.26 5.86
N VAL A 74 -7.81 10.28 5.32
CA VAL A 74 -8.98 10.54 4.47
C VAL A 74 -10.19 10.82 5.36
N GLN A 75 -10.79 12.01 5.21
CA GLN A 75 -11.94 12.45 6.00
C GLN A 75 -13.11 12.86 5.10
N GLY A 76 -14.33 12.49 5.53
CA GLY A 76 -15.57 12.85 4.86
C GLY A 76 -15.92 11.96 3.66
N LYS A 77 -17.23 11.88 3.37
CA LYS A 77 -17.84 11.03 2.35
C LYS A 77 -17.19 11.19 0.97
N ALA A 78 -17.05 12.42 0.48
CA ALA A 78 -16.55 12.68 -0.87
C ALA A 78 -15.10 12.20 -1.05
N ASN A 79 -14.24 12.48 -0.07
CA ASN A 79 -12.84 12.06 -0.12
C ASN A 79 -12.70 10.55 0.03
N LEU A 80 -13.52 9.89 0.86
CA LEU A 80 -13.53 8.44 1.00
C LEU A 80 -13.82 7.76 -0.35
N LEU A 81 -14.92 8.12 -0.99
CA LEU A 81 -15.33 7.54 -2.27
C LEU A 81 -14.30 7.83 -3.37
N TYR A 82 -13.73 9.05 -3.36
CA TYR A 82 -12.68 9.43 -4.30
C TYR A 82 -11.39 8.62 -4.12
N SER A 83 -10.95 8.41 -2.87
CA SER A 83 -9.77 7.59 -2.54
C SER A 83 -9.96 6.13 -2.93
N ILE A 84 -11.15 5.56 -2.71
CA ILE A 84 -11.49 4.19 -3.14
C ILE A 84 -11.37 4.06 -4.68
N LYS A 85 -11.95 5.01 -5.42
CA LYS A 85 -11.80 5.05 -6.89
C LYS A 85 -10.36 5.20 -7.35
N LYS A 86 -9.55 5.97 -6.62
CA LYS A 86 -8.11 6.07 -6.90
C LYS A 86 -7.39 4.74 -6.68
N CYS A 87 -7.70 3.99 -5.62
CA CYS A 87 -7.16 2.64 -5.43
C CYS A 87 -7.53 1.73 -6.62
N TRP A 88 -8.78 1.68 -7.06
CA TRP A 88 -9.14 0.89 -8.25
C TRP A 88 -8.38 1.32 -9.50
N ALA A 89 -8.20 2.62 -9.71
CA ALA A 89 -7.40 3.14 -10.81
C ALA A 89 -5.90 2.79 -10.69
N SER A 90 -5.36 2.62 -9.48
CA SER A 90 -3.94 2.29 -9.27
C SER A 90 -3.57 0.90 -9.82
N LEU A 91 -4.56 0.02 -10.01
CA LEU A 91 -4.36 -1.26 -10.71
C LEU A 91 -3.80 -1.04 -12.13
N PHE A 92 -4.12 0.08 -12.77
CA PHE A 92 -3.63 0.43 -14.10
C PHE A 92 -2.49 1.44 -14.06
N SER A 93 -1.75 1.56 -12.94
CA SER A 93 -0.52 2.35 -12.88
C SER A 93 0.53 1.79 -13.84
N ASP A 94 1.46 2.64 -14.28
CA ASP A 94 2.49 2.24 -15.24
C ASP A 94 3.33 1.09 -14.67
N ARG A 95 3.64 1.15 -13.37
CA ARG A 95 4.39 0.08 -12.69
C ARG A 95 3.60 -1.22 -12.61
N ALA A 96 2.31 -1.15 -12.27
CA ALA A 96 1.45 -2.34 -12.16
C ALA A 96 1.22 -3.01 -13.52
N ILE A 97 1.06 -2.23 -14.60
CA ILE A 97 0.94 -2.74 -15.96
C ILE A 97 2.24 -3.45 -16.37
N ILE A 98 3.38 -2.77 -16.25
CA ILE A 98 4.69 -3.34 -16.61
C ILE A 98 4.97 -4.62 -15.83
N TYR A 99 4.74 -4.63 -14.53
CA TYR A 99 4.97 -5.79 -13.68
C TYR A 99 4.15 -7.00 -14.14
N ARG A 100 2.85 -6.81 -14.42
CA ARG A 100 2.00 -7.89 -14.93
C ARG A 100 2.44 -8.38 -16.30
N SER A 101 2.75 -7.47 -17.22
CA SER A 101 3.22 -7.86 -18.56
C SER A 101 4.55 -8.63 -18.50
N GLN A 102 5.46 -8.26 -17.60
CA GLN A 102 6.74 -8.97 -17.41
C GLN A 102 6.57 -10.36 -16.82
N ASN A 103 5.62 -10.53 -15.89
CA ASN A 103 5.34 -11.81 -15.23
C ASN A 103 4.26 -12.65 -15.94
N GLY A 104 3.77 -12.20 -17.10
CA GLY A 104 2.77 -12.92 -17.88
C GLY A 104 1.38 -12.99 -17.24
N PHE A 105 1.05 -12.08 -16.32
CA PHE A 105 -0.27 -12.03 -15.68
C PHE A 105 -1.29 -11.33 -16.59
N PRO A 106 -2.41 -11.99 -16.95
CA PRO A 106 -3.49 -11.36 -17.72
C PRO A 106 -4.09 -10.16 -16.97
N HIS A 107 -4.32 -9.07 -17.68
CA HIS A 107 -4.82 -7.82 -17.09
C HIS A 107 -6.27 -7.91 -16.59
N ASP A 108 -7.06 -8.81 -17.16
CA ASP A 108 -8.48 -9.05 -16.88
C ASP A 108 -8.73 -10.00 -15.70
N GLN A 109 -7.70 -10.75 -15.27
CA GLN A 109 -7.82 -11.70 -14.17
C GLN A 109 -7.44 -11.12 -12.80
N VAL A 110 -6.84 -9.93 -12.76
CA VAL A 110 -6.43 -9.30 -11.49
C VAL A 110 -7.58 -8.48 -10.91
N LYS A 111 -8.01 -8.85 -9.71
CA LYS A 111 -9.02 -8.12 -8.94
C LYS A 111 -8.35 -7.32 -7.82
N LEU A 112 -8.98 -6.21 -7.44
CA LEU A 112 -8.50 -5.34 -6.38
C LEU A 112 -9.59 -5.14 -5.32
N ALA A 113 -9.30 -5.53 -4.09
CA ALA A 113 -10.05 -5.12 -2.92
C ALA A 113 -9.49 -3.79 -2.37
N VAL A 114 -10.31 -3.05 -1.64
CA VAL A 114 -9.89 -1.83 -0.96
C VAL A 114 -10.22 -1.94 0.52
N VAL A 115 -9.19 -1.86 1.35
CA VAL A 115 -9.30 -1.86 2.81
C VAL A 115 -9.47 -0.42 3.27
N VAL A 116 -10.54 -0.16 4.01
CA VAL A 116 -10.81 1.12 4.66
C VAL A 116 -10.67 0.91 6.17
N GLN A 117 -9.65 1.53 6.77
CA GLN A 117 -9.29 1.35 8.16
C GLN A 117 -9.30 2.69 8.88
N CYS A 118 -9.91 2.76 10.08
CA CYS A 118 -9.82 3.97 10.91
C CYS A 118 -8.34 4.31 11.20
N MET A 119 -7.97 5.57 11.06
CA MET A 119 -6.60 6.03 11.30
C MET A 119 -6.24 5.91 12.77
N ILE A 120 -5.03 5.44 13.01
CA ILE A 120 -4.36 5.54 14.29
C ILE A 120 -3.37 6.69 14.18
N PHE A 121 -3.31 7.54 15.19
CA PHE A 121 -2.32 8.62 15.30
C PHE A 121 -1.30 8.22 16.37
N PRO A 122 -0.27 7.44 16.00
CA PRO A 122 0.69 6.92 16.95
C PRO A 122 1.79 7.95 17.25
N ASP A 123 2.31 7.89 18.47
CA ASP A 123 3.58 8.56 18.80
C ASP A 123 4.75 7.88 18.09
N VAL A 124 4.71 6.54 18.01
CA VAL A 124 5.76 5.69 17.40
C VAL A 124 5.11 4.61 16.53
N SER A 125 5.67 4.38 15.36
CA SER A 125 5.31 3.29 14.45
C SER A 125 6.55 2.55 13.96
N GLY A 126 6.35 1.38 13.36
CA GLY A 126 7.48 0.53 12.98
C GLY A 126 7.16 -0.61 12.05
N ILE A 127 8.21 -1.29 11.61
CA ILE A 127 8.17 -2.54 10.85
C ILE A 127 8.85 -3.62 11.68
N MET A 128 8.26 -4.82 11.74
CA MET A 128 8.84 -5.95 12.45
C MET A 128 9.02 -7.13 11.49
N PHE A 129 10.23 -7.69 11.51
CA PHE A 129 10.57 -8.94 10.85
C PHE A 129 10.80 -10.02 11.91
N THR A 130 10.06 -11.12 11.84
CA THR A 130 10.19 -12.24 12.79
C THR A 130 11.38 -13.17 12.49
N ALA A 131 12.12 -12.87 11.43
CA ALA A 131 13.40 -13.46 11.09
C ALA A 131 14.32 -12.32 10.66
N ASP A 132 15.61 -12.39 11.01
CA ASP A 132 16.57 -11.36 10.62
C ASP A 132 16.59 -11.22 9.09
N PRO A 133 16.23 -10.05 8.52
CA PRO A 133 16.12 -9.87 7.08
C PRO A 133 17.48 -9.95 6.36
N ILE A 134 18.60 -9.82 7.09
CA ILE A 134 19.96 -9.92 6.53
C ILE A 134 20.42 -11.38 6.46
N THR A 135 20.26 -12.14 7.55
CA THR A 135 20.81 -13.50 7.67
C THR A 135 19.77 -14.61 7.48
N GLY A 136 18.48 -14.29 7.49
CA GLY A 136 17.38 -15.25 7.53
C GLY A 136 17.21 -15.96 8.87
N ASN A 137 17.93 -15.53 9.92
CA ASN A 137 17.89 -16.21 11.22
C ASN A 137 16.55 -16.01 11.93
N ARG A 138 15.73 -17.07 11.95
CA ARG A 138 14.40 -17.12 12.60
C ARG A 138 14.43 -17.03 14.13
N LYS A 139 15.61 -17.02 14.76
CA LYS A 139 15.76 -16.79 16.21
C LYS A 139 15.96 -15.32 16.57
N ILE A 140 16.06 -14.46 15.55
CA ILE A 140 16.26 -13.02 15.73
C ILE A 140 15.06 -12.29 15.14
N VAL A 141 14.41 -11.47 15.94
CA VAL A 141 13.39 -10.52 15.51
C VAL A 141 14.07 -9.17 15.31
N SER A 142 13.85 -8.55 14.14
CA SER A 142 14.34 -7.19 13.84
C SER A 142 13.15 -6.23 13.84
N ILE A 143 13.28 -5.10 14.53
CA ILE A 143 12.25 -4.05 14.61
C ILE A 143 12.88 -2.72 14.19
N ASP A 144 12.30 -2.10 13.17
CA ASP A 144 12.56 -0.71 12.79
C ASP A 144 11.46 0.16 13.41
N ALA A 145 11.82 1.19 14.17
CA ALA A 145 10.86 2.09 14.82
C ALA A 145 11.19 3.57 14.56
N SER A 146 10.18 4.38 14.24
CA SER A 146 10.31 5.82 14.04
C SER A 146 9.11 6.57 14.63
N PHE A 147 9.28 7.87 14.87
CA PHE A 147 8.20 8.71 15.39
C PHE A 147 7.15 9.01 14.32
N GLY A 148 5.89 9.11 14.75
CA GLY A 148 4.76 9.45 13.89
C GLY A 148 4.28 8.29 13.01
N LEU A 149 3.72 8.62 11.85
CA LEU A 149 3.02 7.67 10.97
C LEU A 149 3.99 6.71 10.24
N GLY A 150 3.62 5.43 10.23
CA GLY A 150 4.48 4.37 9.67
C GLY A 150 4.60 4.37 8.15
N GLU A 151 3.77 5.13 7.44
CA GLU A 151 3.87 5.25 5.98
C GLU A 151 5.19 5.89 5.54
N ALA A 152 5.69 6.87 6.28
CA ALA A 152 6.96 7.52 5.97
C ALA A 152 8.12 6.52 6.09
N LEU A 153 8.04 5.62 7.08
CA LEU A 153 9.02 4.55 7.28
C LEU A 153 8.94 3.51 6.16
N ALA A 154 7.74 3.03 5.84
CA ALA A 154 7.52 2.08 4.74
C ALA A 154 7.96 2.64 3.38
N SER A 155 7.88 3.96 3.19
CA SER A 155 8.31 4.66 1.97
C SER A 155 9.82 4.98 1.95
N GLY A 156 10.56 4.67 3.02
CA GLY A 156 11.99 4.99 3.14
C GLY A 156 12.30 6.48 3.23
N LEU A 157 11.33 7.32 3.59
CA LEU A 157 11.48 8.77 3.68
C LEU A 157 12.07 9.23 5.02
N VAL A 158 12.00 8.39 6.04
CA VAL A 158 12.51 8.68 7.39
C VAL A 158 13.44 7.58 7.87
N SER A 159 14.45 7.97 8.65
CA SER A 159 15.30 7.05 9.38
C SER A 159 14.55 6.44 10.58
N ALA A 160 14.86 5.20 10.91
CA ALA A 160 14.29 4.49 12.05
C ALA A 160 15.39 3.91 12.94
N ASP A 161 15.12 3.88 14.24
CA ASP A 161 15.90 3.08 15.18
C ASP A 161 15.74 1.59 14.86
N LEU A 162 16.85 0.85 14.90
CA LEU A 162 16.87 -0.61 14.70
C LEU A 162 17.10 -1.33 16.03
N TYR A 163 16.23 -2.29 16.33
CA TYR A 163 16.33 -3.20 17.46
C TYR A 163 16.41 -4.64 16.96
N GLN A 164 17.32 -5.44 17.53
CA GLN A 164 17.34 -6.89 17.31
C GLN A 164 17.13 -7.62 18.63
N ILE A 165 16.20 -8.57 18.63
CA ILE A 165 15.75 -9.31 19.82
C ILE A 165 16.00 -10.79 19.59
N LYS A 166 16.54 -11.48 20.60
CA LYS A 166 16.73 -12.93 20.63
C LYS A 166 16.44 -13.46 22.03
N SER A 167 15.55 -14.43 22.14
CA SER A 167 15.15 -15.03 23.43
C SER A 167 14.75 -13.96 24.47
N ASP A 168 13.83 -13.08 24.08
CA ASP A 168 13.28 -11.98 24.89
C ASP A 168 14.29 -10.93 25.38
N LYS A 169 15.50 -10.93 24.82
CA LYS A 169 16.54 -9.94 25.12
C LYS A 169 16.89 -9.13 23.89
N ILE A 170 17.02 -7.81 24.06
CA ILE A 170 17.60 -6.94 23.04
C ILE A 170 19.09 -7.25 22.96
N ILE A 171 19.54 -7.77 21.82
CA ILE A 171 20.94 -8.10 21.55
C ILE A 171 21.65 -7.01 20.76
N ARG A 172 20.90 -6.13 20.08
CA ARG A 172 21.44 -4.98 19.35
C ARG A 172 20.45 -3.83 19.38
N ARG A 173 20.98 -2.62 19.51
CA ARG A 173 20.27 -1.36 19.34
C ARG A 173 21.12 -0.41 18.52
N SER A 174 20.55 0.17 17.47
CA SER A 174 21.15 1.27 16.72
C SER A 174 20.13 2.41 16.70
N ARG A 175 20.53 3.58 17.18
CA ARG A 175 19.68 4.77 17.13
C ARG A 175 20.13 5.66 16.00
N PHE A 176 19.18 6.14 15.20
CA PHE A 176 19.46 7.20 14.25
C PHE A 176 19.25 8.53 14.96
N GLN A 177 20.32 9.31 15.11
CA GLN A 177 20.20 10.69 15.56
C GLN A 177 19.72 11.55 14.41
N THR A 178 18.57 12.20 14.56
CA THR A 178 18.16 13.30 13.69
C THR A 178 19.20 14.41 13.85
N VAL A 179 19.90 14.76 12.77
CA VAL A 179 20.63 16.03 12.71
C VAL A 179 19.55 17.11 12.69
N SER A 180 19.46 17.85 13.79
CA SER A 180 18.58 19.00 13.99
C SER A 180 18.78 20.08 12.95
#